data_AF-A0A962ZIP7-F1
#
_entry.id   AF-A0A962ZIP7-F1
#
_cell.length_a   1.000
_cell.length_b   1.000
_cell.length_c   1.000
_cell.angle_alpha   90.00
_cell.angle_beta   90.00
_cell.angle_gamma   90.00
#
_symmetry.space_group_name_H-M   'P 1'
#
loop_
_entity.id
_entity.type
_entity.pdbx_description
1 polymer ?
#
loop_
_entity_poly.entity_id
_entity_poly.type
_entity_poly.pdbx_seq_one_letter_code
_entity_poly.pdbx_strand_id
1 'polypeptide(L)'
;MKANAAIGFLISAALLIVAPYNSNLLAGPLRWLLAITLLLLSTLTLAQYVFSVQLYIDELLVNAPPHEALTASPGRMSPSTSLCFILFSLALMFDHWETGVARGCSRVCATLLLLIALASLLGYAYGAPALYLAIDSVTAMSLPSALLFFLLGIGAIWLRPEFGFPAMLSERSVVGAHIRALLPMVIGAPLLVGAAVAAGYGRLYEGEFAIALTALGSLVAAGLIAVVSIVILRRAESELYIKDRALAATTGGVVITDHRHPNEPIVFINSAF
;
A
#
# COMPACT_ATOMS: atom_id res chain seq x y z
N MET A 1 -17.92 -5.98 -11.94
CA MET A 1 -16.58 -5.67 -12.47
C MET A 1 -16.65 -5.84 -13.98
N LYS A 2 -16.08 -4.91 -14.76
CA LYS A 2 -16.15 -4.92 -16.23
C LYS A 2 -15.14 -5.91 -16.83
N ALA A 3 -15.40 -6.42 -18.03
CA ALA A 3 -14.58 -7.44 -18.70
C ALA A 3 -13.11 -7.02 -18.86
N ASN A 4 -12.87 -5.79 -19.35
CA ASN A 4 -11.52 -5.26 -19.52
C ASN A 4 -10.74 -5.15 -18.21
N ALA A 5 -11.42 -4.82 -17.12
CA ALA A 5 -10.79 -4.81 -15.80
C ALA A 5 -10.45 -6.23 -15.32
N ALA A 6 -11.31 -7.22 -15.57
CA ALA A 6 -11.06 -8.61 -15.21
C ALA A 6 -9.79 -9.16 -15.90
N ILE A 7 -9.63 -8.90 -17.19
CA ILE A 7 -8.43 -9.29 -17.94
C ILE A 7 -7.20 -8.55 -17.41
N GLY A 8 -7.34 -7.24 -17.13
CA GLY A 8 -6.28 -6.46 -16.48
C GLY A 8 -5.82 -7.09 -15.16
N PHE A 9 -6.74 -7.59 -14.34
CA PHE A 9 -6.40 -8.30 -13.10
C PHE A 9 -5.74 -9.65 -13.34
N LEU A 10 -6.15 -10.42 -14.34
CA LEU A 10 -5.47 -11.67 -14.71
C LEU A 10 -4.02 -11.41 -15.16
N ILE A 11 -3.82 -10.39 -16.00
CA ILE A 11 -2.48 -9.96 -16.44
C ILE A 11 -1.66 -9.48 -15.23
N SER A 12 -2.27 -8.69 -14.34
CA SER A 12 -1.61 -8.19 -13.13
C SER A 12 -1.17 -9.32 -12.19
N ALA A 13 -2.02 -10.33 -12.01
CA ALA A 13 -1.70 -11.51 -11.21
C ALA A 13 -0.54 -12.32 -11.83
N ALA A 14 -0.59 -12.57 -13.14
CA ALA A 14 0.51 -13.23 -13.85
C ALA A 14 1.81 -12.43 -13.75
N LEU A 15 1.74 -11.11 -13.89
CA LEU A 15 2.89 -10.21 -13.79
C LEU A 15 3.52 -10.27 -12.39
N LEU A 16 2.71 -10.28 -11.33
CA LEU A 16 3.19 -10.38 -9.95
C LEU A 16 3.85 -11.75 -9.65
N ILE A 17 3.35 -12.83 -10.25
CA ILE A 17 3.93 -14.18 -10.12
C ILE A 17 5.29 -14.27 -10.83
N VAL A 18 5.44 -13.63 -12.00
CA VAL A 18 6.68 -13.69 -12.79
C VAL A 18 7.75 -12.74 -12.26
N ALA A 19 7.37 -11.61 -11.66
CA ALA A 19 8.30 -10.55 -11.25
C ALA A 19 9.47 -10.97 -10.32
N PRO A 20 9.32 -11.91 -9.36
CA PRO A 20 10.42 -12.37 -8.53
C PRO A 20 11.54 -13.09 -9.29
N TYR A 21 11.23 -13.75 -10.41
CA TYR A 21 12.13 -14.67 -11.13
C TYR A 21 13.04 -13.96 -12.14
N ASN A 22 13.65 -12.83 -11.75
CA ASN A 22 14.40 -11.96 -12.67
C ASN A 22 15.61 -12.64 -13.35
N SER A 23 16.15 -13.71 -12.76
CA SER A 23 17.30 -14.47 -13.27
C SER A 23 16.96 -15.53 -14.34
N ASN A 24 15.68 -15.83 -14.56
CA ASN A 24 15.26 -16.84 -15.54
C ASN A 24 15.21 -16.25 -16.96
N LEU A 25 15.82 -16.94 -17.94
CA LEU A 25 15.90 -16.52 -19.35
C LEU A 25 14.54 -16.21 -20.00
N LEU A 26 13.47 -16.87 -19.57
CA LEU A 26 12.11 -16.67 -20.09
C LEU A 26 11.26 -15.70 -19.28
N ALA A 27 11.59 -15.47 -18.01
CA ALA A 27 10.77 -14.66 -17.10
C ALA A 27 10.91 -13.16 -17.38
N GLY A 28 12.13 -12.71 -17.74
CA GLY A 28 12.40 -11.32 -18.13
C GLY A 28 11.51 -10.83 -19.29
N PRO A 29 11.58 -11.43 -20.49
CA PRO A 29 10.78 -10.97 -21.63
C PRO A 29 9.27 -11.12 -21.38
N LEU A 30 8.83 -12.18 -20.69
CA LEU A 30 7.42 -12.37 -20.35
C LEU A 30 6.90 -11.26 -19.41
N ARG A 31 7.70 -10.87 -18.39
CA ARG A 31 7.38 -9.73 -17.51
C ARG A 31 7.18 -8.46 -18.31
N TRP A 32 8.10 -8.15 -19.23
CA TRP A 32 8.00 -6.95 -20.06
C TRP A 32 6.78 -6.97 -20.98
N LEU A 33 6.50 -8.11 -21.62
CA LEU A 33 5.31 -8.29 -22.45
C LEU A 33 4.03 -8.04 -21.65
N LEU A 34 3.89 -8.64 -20.47
CA LEU A 34 2.72 -8.47 -19.59
C LEU A 34 2.60 -7.03 -19.06
N ALA A 35 3.72 -6.41 -18.65
CA ALA A 35 3.71 -5.04 -18.13
C ALA A 35 3.36 -4.02 -19.23
N ILE A 36 3.93 -4.15 -20.42
CA ILE A 36 3.67 -3.26 -21.57
C ILE A 36 2.24 -3.42 -22.05
N THR A 37 1.73 -4.65 -22.18
CA THR A 37 0.35 -4.89 -22.60
C THR A 37 -0.65 -4.28 -21.62
N LEU A 38 -0.44 -4.47 -20.31
CA LEU A 38 -1.28 -3.86 -19.28
C LEU A 38 -1.19 -2.33 -19.28
N LEU A 39 0.02 -1.78 -19.46
CA LEU A 39 0.26 -0.34 -19.52
C LEU A 39 -0.44 0.28 -20.75
N LEU A 40 -0.28 -0.33 -21.93
CA LEU A 40 -0.89 0.14 -23.17
C LEU A 40 -2.41 0.09 -23.09
N LEU A 41 -2.98 -1.04 -22.66
CA LEU A 41 -4.42 -1.21 -22.52
C LEU A 41 -5.01 -0.13 -21.60
N SER A 42 -4.38 0.09 -20.45
CA SER A 42 -4.86 1.04 -19.45
C SER A 42 -4.67 2.50 -19.89
N THR A 43 -3.56 2.82 -20.56
CA THR A 43 -3.27 4.16 -21.08
C THR A 43 -4.21 4.51 -22.24
N LEU A 44 -4.47 3.57 -23.14
CA LEU A 44 -5.42 3.75 -24.23
C LEU A 44 -6.84 3.96 -23.68
N THR A 45 -7.27 3.18 -22.68
CA THR A 45 -8.57 3.41 -22.05
C THR A 45 -8.65 4.78 -21.39
N LEU A 46 -7.60 5.22 -20.69
CA LEU A 46 -7.58 6.56 -20.09
C LEU A 46 -7.60 7.67 -21.15
N ALA A 47 -6.88 7.49 -22.26
CA ALA A 47 -6.87 8.43 -23.38
C ALA A 47 -8.26 8.57 -24.02
N GLN A 48 -9.06 7.50 -24.10
CA GLN A 48 -10.45 7.58 -24.57
C GLN A 48 -11.30 8.54 -23.73
N TYR A 49 -11.10 8.58 -22.41
CA TYR A 49 -11.79 9.53 -21.52
C TYR A 49 -11.29 10.96 -21.71
N VAL A 50 -9.98 11.17 -21.85
CA VAL A 50 -9.39 12.53 -21.97
C VAL A 50 -9.72 13.16 -23.32
N PHE A 51 -9.58 12.42 -24.41
CA PHE A 51 -9.82 12.92 -25.76
C PHE A 51 -11.27 12.75 -26.22
N SER A 52 -12.13 12.13 -25.41
CA SER A 52 -13.52 11.80 -25.77
C SER A 52 -13.63 11.01 -27.09
N VAL A 53 -12.64 10.17 -27.38
CA VAL A 53 -12.59 9.31 -28.58
C VAL A 53 -13.03 7.90 -28.22
N GLN A 54 -13.91 7.31 -29.01
CA GLN A 54 -14.25 5.88 -28.92
C GLN A 54 -13.31 5.07 -29.80
N LEU A 55 -12.40 4.34 -29.17
CA LEU A 55 -11.49 3.40 -29.83
C LEU A 55 -12.10 2.00 -29.96
N TYR A 56 -13.28 1.75 -29.37
CA TYR A 56 -14.00 0.47 -29.38
C TYR A 56 -13.21 -0.73 -28.84
N ILE A 57 -12.09 -0.49 -28.14
CA ILE A 57 -11.32 -1.53 -27.41
C ILE A 57 -12.21 -2.22 -26.35
N ASP A 58 -13.23 -1.51 -25.89
CA ASP A 58 -14.14 -1.95 -24.84
C ASP A 58 -15.22 -2.95 -25.29
N GLU A 59 -15.48 -3.04 -26.60
CA GLU A 59 -16.46 -3.94 -27.21
C GLU A 59 -15.82 -5.17 -27.88
N LEU A 60 -14.49 -5.18 -28.03
CA LEU A 60 -13.78 -6.23 -28.75
C LEU A 60 -13.86 -7.62 -28.07
N LEU A 61 -14.11 -7.63 -26.75
CA LEU A 61 -14.07 -8.83 -25.91
C LEU A 61 -15.46 -9.28 -25.44
N VAL A 62 -16.34 -8.34 -25.08
CA VAL A 62 -17.70 -8.63 -24.61
C VAL A 62 -18.62 -7.48 -25.03
N ASN A 63 -19.65 -7.80 -25.82
CA ASN A 63 -20.75 -6.89 -26.11
C ASN A 63 -21.60 -6.74 -24.85
N ALA A 64 -21.32 -5.73 -24.03
CA ALA A 64 -22.08 -5.45 -22.82
C ALA A 64 -23.40 -4.74 -23.17
N PRO A 65 -24.53 -5.09 -22.51
CA PRO A 65 -25.82 -4.48 -22.80
C PRO A 65 -25.80 -2.97 -22.50
N PRO A 66 -26.50 -2.14 -23.29
CA PRO A 66 -26.41 -0.68 -23.24
C PRO A 66 -26.98 0.01 -21.98
N HIS A 67 -27.43 -0.73 -20.96
CA HIS A 67 -28.05 -0.20 -19.74
C HIS A 67 -27.45 -0.82 -18.45
N GLU A 68 -26.12 -0.88 -18.35
CA GLU A 68 -25.46 -1.12 -17.06
C GLU A 68 -25.52 0.16 -16.20
N ALA A 69 -26.21 0.08 -15.06
CA ALA A 69 -26.29 1.17 -14.09
C ALA A 69 -24.89 1.68 -13.67
N LEU A 70 -24.73 3.00 -13.55
CA LEU A 70 -23.46 3.69 -13.18
C LEU A 70 -22.33 3.53 -14.22
N THR A 71 -22.66 3.58 -15.52
CA THR A 71 -21.66 3.58 -16.59
C THR A 71 -21.99 4.56 -17.71
N ALA A 72 -20.99 5.31 -18.17
CA ALA A 72 -21.10 6.17 -19.36
C ALA A 72 -20.88 5.38 -20.68
N SER A 73 -20.29 4.19 -20.59
CA SER A 73 -19.99 3.33 -21.73
C SER A 73 -19.86 1.86 -21.31
N PRO A 74 -20.57 0.92 -21.96
CA PRO A 74 -20.50 -0.50 -21.64
C PRO A 74 -19.08 -1.06 -21.79
N GLY A 75 -18.68 -2.01 -20.92
CA GLY A 75 -17.38 -2.71 -21.01
C GLY A 75 -16.12 -1.92 -20.60
N ARG A 76 -16.14 -0.59 -20.65
CA ARG A 76 -14.97 0.29 -20.39
C ARG A 76 -14.61 0.43 -18.92
N MET A 77 -13.40 0.06 -18.51
CA MET A 77 -12.92 0.28 -17.14
C MET A 77 -13.02 1.75 -16.71
N SER A 78 -13.27 2.04 -15.42
CA SER A 78 -13.33 3.44 -14.95
C SER A 78 -11.95 4.12 -15.07
N PRO A 79 -11.88 5.46 -15.19
CA PRO A 79 -10.62 6.20 -15.22
C PRO A 79 -9.71 5.90 -14.03
N SER A 80 -10.27 5.77 -12.82
CA SER A 80 -9.53 5.39 -11.62
C SER A 80 -8.96 3.98 -11.70
N THR A 81 -9.71 3.03 -12.28
CA THR A 81 -9.24 1.67 -12.56
C THR A 81 -8.08 1.66 -13.54
N SER A 82 -8.19 2.41 -14.65
CA SER A 82 -7.11 2.55 -15.63
C SER A 82 -5.85 3.12 -15.00
N LEU A 83 -5.99 4.18 -14.20
CA LEU A 83 -4.86 4.81 -13.50
C LEU A 83 -4.21 3.84 -12.50
N CYS A 84 -4.98 3.05 -11.76
CA CYS A 84 -4.43 2.02 -10.88
C CYS A 84 -3.62 0.97 -11.66
N PHE A 85 -4.11 0.49 -12.81
CA PHE A 85 -3.32 -0.44 -13.63
C PHE A 85 -2.05 0.20 -14.20
N ILE A 86 -2.08 1.47 -14.63
CA ILE A 86 -0.89 2.22 -15.06
C ILE A 86 0.14 2.26 -13.93
N LEU A 87 -0.28 2.65 -12.72
CA LEU A 87 0.59 2.69 -11.54
C LEU A 87 1.17 1.31 -11.21
N PHE A 88 0.35 0.24 -11.32
CA PHE A 88 0.80 -1.13 -11.09
C PHE A 88 1.87 -1.57 -12.10
N SER A 89 1.61 -1.35 -13.40
CA SER A 89 2.57 -1.65 -14.46
C SER A 89 3.88 -0.90 -14.26
N LEU A 90 3.83 0.41 -13.98
CA LEU A 90 5.02 1.21 -13.72
C LEU A 90 5.76 0.73 -12.48
N ALA A 91 5.05 0.37 -11.40
CA ALA A 91 5.67 -0.16 -10.19
C ALA A 91 6.51 -1.41 -10.50
N LEU A 92 5.95 -2.35 -11.28
CA LEU A 92 6.64 -3.58 -11.66
C LEU A 92 7.65 -3.40 -12.79
N MET A 93 7.55 -2.37 -13.63
CA MET A 93 8.63 -2.03 -14.57
C MET A 93 9.83 -1.44 -13.82
N PHE A 94 9.59 -0.52 -12.88
CA PHE A 94 10.67 0.09 -12.10
C PHE A 94 11.38 -0.91 -11.18
N ASP A 95 10.66 -1.89 -10.62
CA ASP A 95 11.27 -2.95 -9.80
C ASP A 95 12.27 -3.82 -10.57
N HIS A 96 12.20 -3.87 -11.90
CA HIS A 96 13.15 -4.66 -12.72
C HIS A 96 14.58 -4.13 -12.59
N TRP A 97 14.75 -2.82 -12.40
CA TRP A 97 16.06 -2.21 -12.23
C TRP A 97 16.47 -2.22 -10.75
N GLU A 98 17.60 -2.86 -10.46
CA GLU A 98 18.13 -2.99 -9.10
C GLU A 98 18.86 -1.73 -8.60
N THR A 99 18.44 -0.55 -9.07
CA THR A 99 18.98 0.75 -8.64
C THR A 99 18.15 1.35 -7.50
N GLY A 100 18.78 2.17 -6.65
CA GLY A 100 18.09 2.83 -5.53
C GLY A 100 16.93 3.73 -5.98
N VAL A 101 17.13 4.48 -7.08
CA VAL A 101 16.11 5.38 -7.66
C VAL A 101 14.92 4.58 -8.20
N ALA A 102 15.17 3.52 -8.97
CA ALA A 102 14.09 2.71 -9.53
C ALA A 102 13.27 2.00 -8.45
N ARG A 103 13.92 1.47 -7.39
CA ARG A 103 13.22 0.95 -6.20
C ARG A 103 12.34 2.03 -5.53
N GLY A 104 12.82 3.27 -5.46
CA GLY A 104 12.05 4.41 -4.96
C GLY A 104 10.80 4.67 -5.81
N CYS A 105 10.95 4.80 -7.12
CA CYS A 105 9.84 5.01 -8.06
C CYS A 105 8.82 3.89 -8.00
N SER A 106 9.28 2.63 -7.97
CA SER A 106 8.41 1.45 -7.84
C SER A 106 7.49 1.55 -6.61
N ARG A 107 8.06 1.92 -5.47
CA ARG A 107 7.31 2.07 -4.22
C ARG A 107 6.35 3.24 -4.22
N VAL A 108 6.74 4.38 -4.79
CA VAL A 108 5.83 5.53 -4.92
C VAL A 108 4.62 5.12 -5.74
N CYS A 109 4.82 4.46 -6.89
CA CYS A 109 3.72 3.95 -7.72
C CYS A 109 2.84 2.94 -6.97
N ALA A 110 3.42 1.95 -6.29
CA ALA A 110 2.67 0.96 -5.53
C ALA A 110 1.90 1.57 -4.34
N THR A 111 2.48 2.56 -3.67
CA THR A 111 1.84 3.28 -2.55
C THR A 111 0.69 4.14 -3.04
N LEU A 112 0.85 4.88 -4.14
CA LEU A 112 -0.23 5.66 -4.75
C LEU A 112 -1.39 4.77 -5.17
N LEU A 113 -1.10 3.62 -5.78
CA LEU A 113 -2.12 2.62 -6.11
C LEU A 113 -2.88 2.15 -4.87
N LEU A 114 -2.16 1.80 -3.79
CA LEU A 114 -2.76 1.34 -2.55
C LEU A 114 -3.64 2.43 -1.91
N LEU A 115 -3.21 3.69 -1.95
CA LEU A 115 -3.98 4.83 -1.44
C LEU A 115 -5.27 5.05 -2.23
N ILE A 116 -5.24 4.95 -3.57
CA ILE A 116 -6.44 5.09 -4.41
C ILE A 116 -7.42 3.94 -4.16
N ALA A 117 -6.90 2.71 -4.07
CA ALA A 117 -7.72 1.55 -3.74
C ALA A 117 -8.35 1.66 -2.35
N LEU A 118 -7.58 2.09 -1.35
CA LEU A 118 -8.06 2.33 0.02
C LEU A 118 -9.12 3.43 0.05
N ALA A 119 -8.90 4.55 -0.64
CA ALA A 119 -9.90 5.62 -0.75
C ALA A 119 -11.22 5.09 -1.33
N SER A 120 -11.17 4.27 -2.39
CA SER A 120 -12.36 3.66 -2.98
C SER A 120 -13.07 2.71 -2.00
N LEU A 121 -12.31 1.89 -1.26
CA LEU A 121 -12.87 1.01 -0.22
C LEU A 121 -13.53 1.80 0.91
N LEU A 122 -12.94 2.91 1.35
CA LEU A 122 -13.54 3.81 2.34
C LEU A 122 -14.79 4.49 1.79
N GLY A 123 -14.80 4.87 0.50
CA GLY A 123 -15.99 5.36 -0.17
C GLY A 123 -17.14 4.38 -0.11
N TYR A 124 -16.87 3.08 -0.34
CA TYR A 124 -17.86 2.03 -0.18
C TYR A 124 -18.27 1.80 1.28
N ALA A 125 -17.32 1.81 2.21
CA ALA A 125 -17.57 1.56 3.63
C ALA A 125 -18.38 2.66 4.32
N TYR A 126 -18.12 3.93 3.95
CA TYR A 126 -18.78 5.10 4.54
C TYR A 126 -19.98 5.59 3.71
N GLY A 127 -20.26 4.95 2.57
CA GLY A 127 -21.33 5.40 1.68
C GLY A 127 -21.05 6.78 1.08
N ALA A 128 -19.79 7.07 0.73
CA ALA A 128 -19.33 8.31 0.12
C ALA A 128 -18.99 8.10 -1.36
N PRO A 129 -19.95 8.30 -2.30
CA PRO A 129 -19.76 7.96 -3.71
C PRO A 129 -18.62 8.71 -4.39
N ALA A 130 -18.34 9.94 -3.94
CA ALA A 130 -17.25 10.76 -4.47
C ALA A 130 -15.86 10.10 -4.38
N LEU A 131 -15.67 9.10 -3.49
CA LEU A 131 -14.38 8.42 -3.32
C LEU A 131 -14.19 7.22 -4.26
N TYR A 132 -15.27 6.66 -4.83
CA TYR A 132 -15.19 5.56 -5.81
C TYR A 132 -15.70 5.93 -7.19
N LEU A 133 -16.41 7.06 -7.33
CA LEU A 133 -16.75 7.67 -8.62
C LEU A 133 -15.52 8.40 -9.17
N ALA A 134 -15.26 8.25 -10.47
CA ALA A 134 -14.20 8.98 -11.14
C ALA A 134 -14.59 10.47 -11.36
N ILE A 135 -13.67 11.24 -11.97
CA ILE A 135 -13.82 12.68 -12.26
C ILE A 135 -15.11 12.98 -13.04
N ASP A 136 -15.55 12.05 -13.88
CA ASP A 136 -16.79 12.16 -14.65
C ASP A 136 -18.07 12.02 -13.79
N SER A 137 -17.95 11.70 -12.50
CA SER A 137 -19.04 11.44 -11.55
C SER A 137 -20.05 10.37 -11.99
N VAL A 138 -19.71 9.61 -13.03
CA VAL A 138 -20.60 8.63 -13.66
C VAL A 138 -19.99 7.24 -13.60
N THR A 139 -18.67 7.10 -13.79
CA THR A 139 -18.04 5.79 -13.81
C THR A 139 -17.38 5.44 -12.46
N ALA A 140 -17.97 4.46 -11.78
CA ALA A 140 -17.45 3.95 -10.51
C ALA A 140 -16.37 2.87 -10.71
N MET A 141 -15.34 2.91 -9.87
CA MET A 141 -14.48 1.75 -9.61
C MET A 141 -15.29 0.72 -8.81
N SER A 142 -15.51 -0.47 -9.34
CA SER A 142 -16.32 -1.47 -8.63
C SER A 142 -15.66 -1.98 -7.34
N LEU A 143 -16.45 -2.34 -6.31
CA LEU A 143 -15.96 -2.85 -5.03
C LEU A 143 -14.96 -4.03 -5.18
N PRO A 144 -15.21 -5.07 -6.01
CA PRO A 144 -14.23 -6.14 -6.22
C PRO A 144 -12.91 -5.63 -6.80
N SER A 145 -12.97 -4.62 -7.68
CA SER A 145 -11.77 -4.01 -8.24
C SER A 145 -10.97 -3.29 -7.16
N ALA A 146 -11.63 -2.51 -6.29
CA ALA A 146 -10.96 -1.83 -5.18
C ALA A 146 -10.25 -2.81 -4.24
N LEU A 147 -10.89 -3.93 -3.89
CA LEU A 147 -10.27 -5.00 -3.10
C LEU A 147 -9.06 -5.63 -3.80
N LEU A 148 -9.20 -5.97 -5.09
CA LEU A 148 -8.11 -6.58 -5.85
C LEU A 148 -6.92 -5.63 -6.00
N PHE A 149 -7.13 -4.34 -6.28
CA PHE A 149 -6.03 -3.38 -6.32
C PHE A 149 -5.39 -3.17 -4.96
N PHE A 150 -6.17 -3.15 -3.87
CA PHE A 150 -5.61 -3.08 -2.53
C PHE A 150 -4.64 -4.25 -2.27
N LEU A 151 -5.05 -5.47 -2.64
CA LEU A 151 -4.20 -6.67 -2.54
C LEU A 151 -2.99 -6.61 -3.48
N LEU A 152 -3.15 -6.15 -4.72
CA LEU A 152 -2.05 -5.96 -5.67
C LEU A 152 -1.04 -4.93 -5.19
N GLY A 153 -1.50 -3.82 -4.58
CA GLY A 153 -0.63 -2.82 -3.97
C GLY A 153 0.21 -3.37 -2.84
N ILE A 154 -0.41 -4.16 -1.94
CA ILE A 154 0.32 -4.88 -0.89
C ILE A 154 1.35 -5.83 -1.51
N GLY A 155 0.93 -6.63 -2.50
CA GLY A 155 1.81 -7.57 -3.20
C GLY A 155 3.01 -6.89 -3.87
N ALA A 156 2.79 -5.74 -4.52
CA ALA A 156 3.86 -4.97 -5.15
C ALA A 156 4.85 -4.40 -4.12
N ILE A 157 4.37 -3.89 -2.98
CA ILE A 157 5.23 -3.40 -1.90
C ILE A 157 6.04 -4.55 -1.28
N TRP A 158 5.43 -5.72 -1.09
CA TRP A 158 6.06 -6.90 -0.50
C TRP A 158 6.88 -7.75 -1.48
N LEU A 159 6.95 -7.36 -2.76
CA LEU A 159 7.67 -8.12 -3.78
C LEU A 159 9.16 -8.28 -3.45
N ARG A 160 9.77 -7.26 -2.83
CA ARG A 160 11.17 -7.25 -2.38
C ARG A 160 11.24 -6.92 -0.89
N PRO A 161 10.99 -7.90 0.00
CA PRO A 161 10.87 -7.67 1.43
C PRO A 161 12.19 -7.24 2.09
N GLU A 162 13.31 -7.42 1.40
CA GLU A 162 14.68 -7.08 1.85
C GLU A 162 14.93 -5.57 1.99
N PHE A 163 14.09 -4.74 1.37
CA PHE A 163 14.31 -3.29 1.34
C PHE A 163 13.09 -2.50 1.83
N GLY A 164 13.34 -1.36 2.49
CA GLY A 164 12.33 -0.35 2.81
C GLY A 164 11.38 -0.75 3.94
N PHE A 165 10.11 -0.32 3.85
CA PHE A 165 9.11 -0.53 4.89
C PHE A 165 8.88 -2.03 5.22
N PRO A 166 8.77 -2.95 4.25
CA PRO A 166 8.71 -4.39 4.53
C PRO A 166 9.92 -4.92 5.30
N ALA A 167 11.12 -4.42 5.02
CA ALA A 167 12.34 -4.83 5.71
C ALA A 167 12.32 -4.40 7.18
N MET A 168 11.89 -3.16 7.45
CA MET A 168 11.73 -2.64 8.81
C MET A 168 10.69 -3.45 9.60
N LEU A 169 9.59 -3.86 8.95
CA LEU A 169 8.59 -4.73 9.57
C LEU A 169 9.09 -6.15 9.83
N SER A 170 9.99 -6.66 9.00
CA SER A 170 10.54 -8.02 9.12
C SER A 170 11.75 -8.09 10.07
N GLU A 171 12.34 -6.94 10.40
CA GLU A 171 13.50 -6.85 11.25
C GLU A 171 13.21 -7.36 12.67
N ARG A 172 14.15 -8.13 13.23
CA ARG A 172 14.14 -8.59 14.64
C ARG A 172 14.83 -7.56 15.54
N SER A 173 14.44 -6.29 15.40
CA SER A 173 14.92 -5.18 16.20
C SER A 173 13.82 -4.67 17.14
N VAL A 174 14.22 -3.90 18.15
CA VAL A 174 13.29 -3.12 18.99
C VAL A 174 12.39 -2.26 18.08
N VAL A 175 12.98 -1.58 17.10
CA VAL A 175 12.28 -0.75 16.11
C VAL A 175 11.24 -1.55 15.31
N GLY A 176 11.61 -2.72 14.78
CA GLY A 176 10.69 -3.58 14.04
C GLY A 176 9.53 -4.08 14.91
N ALA A 177 9.79 -4.40 16.18
CA ALA A 177 8.74 -4.75 17.14
C ALA A 177 7.78 -3.57 17.40
N HIS A 178 8.30 -2.35 17.57
CA HIS A 178 7.48 -1.15 17.71
C HIS A 178 6.58 -0.90 16.50
N ILE A 179 7.14 -0.96 15.28
CA ILE A 179 6.38 -0.68 14.07
C ILE A 179 5.27 -1.72 13.89
N ARG A 180 5.55 -3.02 14.09
CA ARG A 180 4.53 -4.08 14.01
C ARG A 180 3.40 -3.91 15.01
N ALA A 181 3.70 -3.40 16.22
CA ALA A 181 2.69 -3.14 17.24
C ALA A 181 1.85 -1.90 16.94
N LEU A 182 2.46 -0.83 16.40
CA LEU A 182 1.78 0.44 16.16
C LEU A 182 1.03 0.49 14.82
N LEU A 183 1.52 -0.20 13.78
CA LEU A 183 0.94 -0.14 12.44
C LEU A 183 -0.56 -0.46 12.40
N PRO A 184 -1.06 -1.55 13.05
CA PRO A 184 -2.49 -1.84 13.09
C PRO A 184 -3.30 -0.73 13.77
N MET A 185 -2.73 -0.05 14.77
CA MET A 185 -3.39 1.02 15.50
C MET A 185 -3.43 2.32 14.67
N VAL A 186 -2.33 2.67 14.01
CA VAL A 186 -2.22 3.86 13.15
C VAL A 186 -3.18 3.78 11.96
N ILE A 187 -3.37 2.59 11.40
CA ILE A 187 -4.34 2.39 10.31
C ILE A 187 -5.75 2.20 10.89
N GLY A 188 -5.92 1.28 11.84
CA GLY A 188 -7.23 0.88 12.34
C GLY A 188 -7.97 1.99 13.09
N ALA A 189 -7.29 2.77 13.94
CA ALA A 189 -7.99 3.73 14.80
C ALA A 189 -8.66 4.86 14.01
N PRO A 190 -8.02 5.54 13.04
CA PRO A 190 -8.70 6.53 12.20
C PRO A 190 -9.85 5.94 11.38
N LEU A 191 -9.69 4.70 10.89
CA LEU A 191 -10.76 4.00 10.16
C LEU A 191 -11.96 3.69 11.06
N LEU A 192 -11.73 3.25 12.29
CA LEU A 192 -12.80 3.00 13.26
C LEU A 192 -13.52 4.29 13.68
N VAL A 193 -12.78 5.38 13.90
CA VAL A 193 -13.36 6.70 14.17
C VAL A 193 -14.23 7.13 12.99
N GLY A 194 -13.72 7.06 11.77
CA GLY A 194 -14.49 7.40 10.56
C GLY A 194 -15.75 6.55 10.41
N ALA A 195 -15.66 5.23 10.60
CA ALA A 195 -16.80 4.32 10.54
C ALA A 195 -17.87 4.64 11.61
N ALA A 196 -17.44 4.91 12.85
CA ALA A 196 -18.34 5.29 13.92
C ALA A 196 -19.06 6.61 13.61
N VAL A 197 -18.32 7.60 13.08
CA VAL A 197 -18.91 8.89 12.70
C VAL A 197 -19.88 8.72 11.53
N ALA A 198 -19.52 7.93 10.52
CA ALA A 198 -20.37 7.67 9.36
C ALA A 198 -21.68 6.96 9.76
N ALA A 199 -21.64 6.05 10.73
CA ALA A 199 -22.84 5.33 11.19
C ALA A 199 -23.89 6.22 11.87
N GLY A 200 -23.47 7.32 12.50
CA GLY A 200 -24.36 8.32 13.12
C GLY A 200 -24.79 9.44 12.18
N TYR A 201 -24.10 9.62 11.05
CA TYR A 201 -24.37 10.67 10.08
C TYR A 201 -25.77 10.51 9.45
N GLY A 202 -26.55 11.60 9.42
CA GLY A 202 -27.93 11.61 8.91
C GLY A 202 -28.98 10.99 9.85
N ARG A 203 -28.56 10.37 10.97
CA ARG A 203 -29.47 9.83 12.00
C ARG A 203 -29.43 10.65 13.29
N LEU A 204 -28.22 10.98 13.75
CA LEU A 204 -27.98 11.68 15.02
C LEU A 204 -27.46 13.11 14.82
N TYR A 205 -26.71 13.34 13.74
CA TYR A 205 -26.10 14.63 13.42
C TYR A 205 -25.73 14.72 11.94
N GLU A 206 -25.47 15.93 11.47
CA GLU A 206 -25.07 16.23 10.09
C GLU A 206 -24.02 17.34 10.04
N GLY A 207 -23.46 17.57 8.84
CA GLY A 207 -22.61 18.71 8.53
C GLY A 207 -21.37 18.87 9.43
N GLU A 208 -21.16 20.08 9.93
CA GLU A 208 -19.98 20.49 10.71
C GLU A 208 -19.77 19.66 11.97
N PHE A 209 -20.84 19.17 12.60
CA PHE A 209 -20.74 18.36 13.80
C PHE A 209 -20.02 17.03 13.53
N ALA A 210 -20.24 16.41 12.36
CA ALA A 210 -19.53 15.20 11.97
C ALA A 210 -18.03 15.45 11.75
N ILE A 211 -17.68 16.62 11.20
CA ILE A 211 -16.29 17.06 11.02
C ILE A 211 -15.62 17.23 12.39
N ALA A 212 -16.29 17.92 13.32
CA ALA A 212 -15.79 18.10 14.68
C ALA A 212 -15.61 16.77 15.42
N LEU A 213 -16.57 15.85 15.32
CA LEU A 213 -16.49 14.54 15.96
C LEU A 213 -15.38 13.67 15.37
N THR A 214 -15.17 13.73 14.05
CA THR A 214 -14.06 13.05 13.38
C THR A 214 -12.71 13.61 13.83
N ALA A 215 -12.59 14.94 13.93
CA ALA A 215 -11.37 15.60 14.40
C ALA A 215 -11.06 15.25 15.86
N LEU A 216 -12.06 15.31 16.75
CA LEU A 216 -11.92 14.91 18.15
C LEU A 216 -11.56 13.44 18.30
N GLY A 217 -12.25 12.54 17.60
CA GLY A 217 -11.96 11.11 17.61
C GLY A 217 -10.54 10.80 17.10
N SER A 218 -10.11 11.48 16.03
CA SER A 218 -8.75 11.33 15.49
C SER A 218 -7.69 11.84 16.45
N LEU A 219 -7.93 12.95 17.16
CA LEU A 219 -7.03 13.48 18.18
C LEU A 219 -6.88 12.53 19.35
N VAL A 220 -7.99 11.97 19.86
CA VAL A 220 -7.98 10.97 20.93
C VAL A 220 -7.25 9.71 20.48
N ALA A 221 -7.52 9.22 19.27
CA ALA A 221 -6.83 8.06 18.69
C ALA A 221 -5.32 8.31 18.59
N ALA A 222 -4.89 9.46 18.06
CA ALA A 222 -3.49 9.83 17.96
C ALA A 222 -2.82 9.93 19.33
N GLY A 223 -3.49 10.52 20.33
CA GLY A 223 -3.01 10.57 21.71
C GLY A 223 -2.81 9.19 22.32
N LEU A 224 -3.78 8.28 22.13
CA LEU A 224 -3.68 6.89 22.59
C LEU A 224 -2.51 6.15 21.91
N ILE A 225 -2.37 6.31 20.60
CA ILE A 225 -1.23 5.75 19.83
C ILE A 225 0.09 6.26 20.41
N ALA A 226 0.20 7.57 20.69
CA ALA A 226 1.39 8.17 21.27
C ALA A 226 1.71 7.62 22.66
N VAL A 227 0.71 7.48 23.53
CA VAL A 227 0.90 6.89 24.87
C VAL A 227 1.37 5.44 24.77
N VAL A 228 0.71 4.62 23.94
CA VAL A 228 1.12 3.23 23.70
C VAL A 228 2.55 3.17 23.17
N SER A 229 2.88 4.02 22.18
CA SER A 229 4.24 4.12 21.64
C SER A 229 5.27 4.42 22.73
N ILE A 230 5.01 5.40 23.60
CA ILE A 230 5.89 5.77 24.72
C ILE A 230 6.04 4.60 25.71
N VAL A 231 4.94 3.91 26.06
CA VAL A 231 4.99 2.79 27.01
C VAL A 231 5.83 1.64 26.46
N ILE A 232 5.68 1.29 25.18
CA ILE A 232 6.49 0.23 24.57
C ILE A 232 7.95 0.71 24.53
N LEU A 233 8.22 1.96 24.12
CA LEU A 233 9.59 2.51 23.99
C LEU A 233 10.32 2.51 25.34
N ARG A 234 9.64 2.96 26.40
CA ARG A 234 10.21 2.95 27.76
C ARG A 234 10.54 1.55 28.26
N ARG A 235 9.71 0.54 27.93
CA ARG A 235 10.03 -0.86 28.28
C ARG A 235 11.30 -1.32 27.59
N ALA A 236 11.41 -1.07 26.28
CA ALA A 236 12.60 -1.44 25.53
C ALA A 236 13.87 -0.73 26.02
N GLU A 237 13.78 0.57 26.32
CA GLU A 237 14.89 1.35 26.89
C GLU A 237 15.30 0.82 28.27
N SER A 238 14.34 0.46 29.13
CA SER A 238 14.64 -0.10 30.46
C SER A 238 15.34 -1.46 30.39
N GLU A 239 14.99 -2.31 29.43
CA GLU A 239 15.66 -3.60 29.22
C GLU A 239 17.10 -3.42 28.75
N LEU A 240 17.36 -2.45 27.86
CA LEU A 240 18.70 -2.10 27.43
C LEU A 240 19.53 -1.54 28.59
N TYR A 241 18.97 -0.60 29.37
CA TYR A 241 19.63 -0.01 30.52
C TYR A 241 20.04 -1.06 31.58
N ILE A 242 19.18 -2.05 31.87
CA ILE A 242 19.51 -3.13 32.81
C ILE A 242 20.64 -4.01 32.28
N LYS A 243 20.65 -4.34 30.97
CA LYS A 243 21.73 -5.11 30.34
C LYS A 243 23.06 -4.36 30.41
N ASP A 244 23.07 -3.08 30.06
CA ASP A 244 24.27 -2.24 30.11
C ASP A 244 24.81 -2.15 31.54
N ARG A 245 23.92 -1.96 32.52
CA ARG A 245 24.30 -1.93 33.94
C ARG A 245 24.88 -3.26 34.42
N ALA A 246 24.32 -4.39 33.98
CA ALA A 246 24.83 -5.72 34.33
C ALA A 246 26.23 -5.98 33.73
N LEU A 247 26.44 -5.58 32.47
CA LEU A 247 27.74 -5.67 31.81
C LEU A 247 28.79 -4.78 32.49
N ALA A 248 28.42 -3.56 32.85
CA ALA A 248 29.31 -2.63 33.56
C ALA A 248 29.65 -3.09 34.98
N ALA A 249 28.72 -3.74 35.67
CA ALA A 249 28.94 -4.27 37.03
C ALA A 249 29.74 -5.60 37.06
N THR A 250 30.01 -6.20 35.90
CA THR A 250 30.78 -7.44 35.82
C THR A 250 32.25 -7.18 36.13
N THR A 251 32.82 -7.91 37.08
CA THR A 251 34.22 -7.74 37.53
C THR A 251 35.25 -8.28 36.55
N GLY A 252 34.87 -9.22 35.69
CA GLY A 252 35.69 -9.67 34.56
C GLY A 252 35.60 -8.71 33.38
N GLY A 253 36.69 -8.57 32.64
CA GLY A 253 36.69 -7.83 31.38
C GLY A 253 35.76 -8.48 30.35
N VAL A 254 34.80 -7.72 29.83
CA VAL A 254 33.85 -8.15 28.80
C VAL A 254 34.03 -7.29 27.56
N VAL A 255 34.26 -7.95 26.42
CA VAL A 255 34.30 -7.32 25.09
C VAL A 255 33.24 -7.98 24.22
N ILE A 256 32.35 -7.19 23.65
CA ILE A 256 31.35 -7.65 22.67
C ILE A 256 31.82 -7.22 21.28
N THR A 257 31.88 -8.17 20.36
CA THR A 257 32.26 -7.90 18.97
C THR A 257 31.13 -8.19 17.99
N ASP A 258 31.05 -7.40 16.91
CA ASP A 258 30.17 -7.66 15.77
C ASP A 258 30.97 -8.16 14.57
N HIS A 259 30.76 -9.42 14.23
CA HIS A 259 31.30 -10.08 13.04
C HIS A 259 30.92 -9.41 11.70
N ARG A 260 29.88 -8.56 11.65
CA ARG A 260 29.42 -7.88 10.43
C ARG A 260 30.30 -6.69 10.05
N HIS A 261 31.08 -6.15 10.99
CA HIS A 261 31.98 -5.02 10.80
C HIS A 261 33.43 -5.40 11.11
N PRO A 262 34.08 -6.23 10.26
CA PRO A 262 35.41 -6.79 10.55
C PRO A 262 36.52 -5.73 10.70
N ASN A 263 36.33 -4.53 10.17
CA ASN A 263 37.29 -3.43 10.30
C ASN A 263 37.17 -2.66 11.63
N GLU A 264 36.00 -2.72 12.29
CA GLU A 264 35.72 -2.11 13.59
C GLU A 264 34.88 -3.09 14.42
N PRO A 265 35.45 -4.24 14.82
CA PRO A 265 34.65 -5.34 15.34
C PRO A 265 34.17 -5.09 16.76
N ILE A 266 34.77 -4.16 17.51
CA ILE A 266 34.44 -3.93 18.93
C ILE A 266 33.21 -3.03 19.04
N VAL A 267 32.13 -3.57 19.60
CA VAL A 267 30.86 -2.85 19.83
C VAL A 267 30.77 -2.32 21.25
N PHE A 268 31.33 -3.05 22.22
CA PHE A 268 31.26 -2.68 23.63
C PHE A 268 32.45 -3.24 24.39
N ILE A 269 33.00 -2.44 25.30
CA ILE A 269 33.99 -2.83 26.30
C ILE A 269 33.48 -2.32 27.65
N ASN A 270 33.46 -3.19 28.67
CA ASN A 270 33.10 -2.76 30.01
C ASN A 270 34.27 -2.06 30.73
N SER A 271 33.98 -1.35 31.81
CA SER A 271 34.97 -0.59 32.59
C SER A 271 36.02 -1.44 33.32
N ALA A 272 35.89 -2.77 33.29
CA ALA A 272 36.84 -3.69 33.92
C ALA A 272 38.01 -4.08 32.98
N PHE A 273 37.90 -3.77 31.68
CA PHE A 273 38.95 -3.98 30.68
C PHE A 273 39.91 -2.79 30.58
#